data_AF-A0A7C1V7I4-F1
#
_entry.id   AF-A0A7C1V7I4-F1
#
_cell.length_a   1.000
_cell.length_b   1.000
_cell.length_c   1.000
_cell.angle_alpha   90.00
_cell.angle_beta   90.00
_cell.angle_gamma   90.00
#
_symmetry.space_group_name_H-M   'P 1'
#
loop_
_entity.id
_entity.type
_entity.pdbx_description
1 polymer ?
#
loop_
_entity_poly.entity_id
_entity_poly.type
_entity_poly.pdbx_seq_one_letter_code
_entity_poly.pdbx_strand_id
1 'polypeptide(L)'
;MKSKDFKSWYQSPKLNESQILDIVENRDNLESKDSEFKVNYFIKKNGKEDEDQPNKITRAICSFMNTIGGVVLIGVDDNGDLRGLENDLMHSGSNNVLKGRVALIDALEDKIRANIGVLVENFIRIYYVKVKTFDILVVEIPDRFSRPLVHKYKKDKANIKEFVIRFEKSVKKLEGKEMFPYFKKEYKFKGNEWVFERYTRHLLGHNSLLKVIYRKKHKTLAPIVFITSIFIGILAFLFFFDLIIALRLIPSAALSLGLIILIITKGIKEEIQIASGKELINELTKNKIVLAKKENLKTCLAGSLSIIILISFSLLYILLIDILNVFYFFGGCVTIVVFFLVLRSQFKEKSEFYLTKAKSDKNYV
;
A
#
# COMPACT_ATOMS: atom_id res chain seq x y z
N MET A 1 13.13 -21.09 -8.67
CA MET A 1 13.81 -22.34 -8.30
C MET A 1 14.06 -22.47 -6.79
N LYS A 2 13.94 -23.68 -6.20
CA LYS A 2 14.50 -23.93 -4.85
C LYS A 2 16.03 -24.06 -4.94
N SER A 3 16.76 -23.75 -3.87
CA SER A 3 18.24 -23.75 -3.90
C SER A 3 18.87 -25.09 -4.29
N LYS A 4 18.25 -26.22 -3.88
CA LYS A 4 18.70 -27.57 -4.18
C LYS A 4 18.63 -27.89 -5.69
N ASP A 5 17.57 -27.45 -6.34
CA ASP A 5 17.35 -27.68 -7.77
C ASP A 5 18.32 -26.85 -8.61
N PHE A 6 18.68 -25.64 -8.15
CA PHE A 6 19.65 -24.78 -8.84
C PHE A 6 21.07 -25.31 -8.82
N LYS A 7 21.54 -25.80 -7.67
CA LYS A 7 22.89 -26.39 -7.60
C LYS A 7 23.02 -27.59 -8.54
N SER A 8 21.99 -28.44 -8.60
CA SER A 8 21.96 -29.60 -9.51
C SER A 8 21.96 -29.18 -10.98
N TRP A 9 21.16 -28.17 -11.35
CA TRP A 9 21.13 -27.66 -12.72
C TRP A 9 22.46 -27.03 -13.13
N TYR A 10 23.05 -26.18 -12.27
CA TYR A 10 24.31 -25.50 -12.57
C TYR A 10 25.47 -26.48 -12.76
N GLN A 11 25.42 -27.62 -12.07
CA GLN A 11 26.38 -28.71 -12.19
C GLN A 11 26.06 -29.69 -13.34
N SER A 12 24.91 -29.58 -14.00
CA SER A 12 24.60 -30.45 -15.13
C SER A 12 25.61 -30.25 -16.27
N PRO A 13 25.82 -31.25 -17.12
CA PRO A 13 26.61 -31.06 -18.33
C PRO A 13 26.07 -29.88 -19.15
N LYS A 14 26.99 -29.10 -19.73
CA LYS A 14 26.69 -28.09 -20.75
C LYS A 14 26.24 -28.79 -22.03
N LEU A 15 25.42 -28.12 -22.83
CA LEU A 15 25.06 -28.59 -24.17
C LEU A 15 26.32 -28.81 -25.01
N ASN A 16 26.36 -29.96 -25.67
CA ASN A 16 27.40 -30.31 -26.63
C ASN A 16 26.92 -30.08 -28.07
N GLU A 17 27.82 -30.28 -29.04
CA GLU A 17 27.54 -30.11 -30.46
C GLU A 17 26.31 -30.91 -30.93
N SER A 18 26.21 -32.19 -30.58
CA SER A 18 25.09 -33.04 -30.98
C SER A 18 23.76 -32.55 -30.45
N GLN A 19 23.72 -32.03 -29.22
CA GLN A 19 22.51 -31.48 -28.62
C GLN A 19 22.10 -30.16 -29.28
N ILE A 20 23.07 -29.32 -29.66
CA ILE A 20 22.76 -28.09 -30.41
C ILE A 20 22.23 -28.45 -31.80
N LEU A 21 22.85 -29.40 -32.49
CA LEU A 21 22.37 -29.89 -33.79
C LEU A 21 20.93 -30.42 -33.70
N ASP A 22 20.61 -31.21 -32.67
CA ASP A 22 19.24 -31.70 -32.44
C ASP A 22 18.24 -30.53 -32.24
N ILE A 23 18.62 -29.50 -31.49
CA ILE A 23 17.79 -28.30 -31.28
C ILE A 23 17.52 -27.56 -32.59
N VAL A 24 18.52 -27.40 -33.46
CA VAL A 24 18.40 -26.61 -34.70
C VAL A 24 17.85 -27.40 -35.89
N GLU A 25 18.04 -28.71 -35.94
CA GLU A 25 17.57 -29.58 -37.03
C GLU A 25 16.11 -30.02 -36.85
N ASN A 26 15.61 -30.02 -35.61
CA ASN A 26 14.23 -30.37 -35.33
C ASN A 26 13.28 -29.23 -35.78
N ARG A 27 12.81 -29.33 -37.03
CA ARG A 27 12.02 -28.28 -37.70
C ARG A 27 10.73 -27.90 -36.99
N ASP A 28 10.13 -28.82 -36.23
CA ASP A 28 8.94 -28.55 -35.43
C ASP A 28 9.26 -27.69 -34.17
N ASN A 29 10.53 -27.71 -33.75
CA ASN A 29 11.09 -26.96 -32.61
C ASN A 29 11.89 -25.70 -33.02
N LEU A 30 11.89 -25.30 -34.30
CA LEU A 30 12.46 -24.02 -34.73
C LEU A 30 11.79 -22.88 -33.96
N GLU A 31 12.58 -22.20 -33.12
CA GLU A 31 12.12 -21.29 -32.07
C GLU A 31 10.92 -21.84 -31.28
N SER A 32 11.18 -22.63 -30.25
CA SER A 32 10.12 -23.25 -29.45
C SER A 32 9.75 -22.40 -28.22
N LYS A 33 8.93 -23.00 -27.35
CA LYS A 33 8.67 -22.50 -25.99
C LYS A 33 9.92 -22.44 -25.10
N ASP A 34 11.00 -23.11 -25.48
CA ASP A 34 12.24 -23.26 -24.71
C ASP A 34 13.52 -23.01 -25.53
N SER A 35 13.42 -22.57 -26.79
CA SER A 35 14.56 -22.15 -27.61
C SER A 35 14.30 -20.80 -28.31
N GLU A 36 15.34 -19.99 -28.46
CA GLU A 36 15.34 -18.73 -29.22
C GLU A 36 16.64 -18.65 -30.03
N PHE A 37 16.54 -18.31 -31.33
CA PHE A 37 17.71 -18.22 -32.21
C PHE A 37 17.98 -16.78 -32.58
N LYS A 38 19.25 -16.40 -32.63
CA LYS A 38 19.69 -15.07 -33.07
C LYS A 38 20.96 -15.21 -33.89
N VAL A 39 20.99 -14.55 -35.05
CA VAL A 39 22.16 -14.64 -35.93
C VAL A 39 23.38 -14.00 -35.28
N ASN A 40 23.24 -12.76 -34.80
CA ASN A 40 24.33 -11.99 -34.22
C ASN A 40 23.88 -11.28 -32.92
N TYR A 41 24.86 -10.84 -32.13
CA TYR A 41 24.64 -9.95 -30.98
C TYR A 41 24.73 -8.46 -31.38
N PHE A 42 25.75 -8.08 -32.14
CA PHE A 42 25.93 -6.75 -32.68
C PHE A 42 25.33 -6.67 -34.08
N ILE A 43 24.45 -5.68 -34.30
CA ILE A 43 23.99 -5.32 -35.65
C ILE A 43 24.47 -3.91 -35.92
N LYS A 44 25.08 -3.68 -37.09
CA LYS A 44 25.36 -2.32 -37.58
C LYS A 44 24.21 -1.87 -38.47
N LYS A 45 23.57 -0.76 -38.12
CA LYS A 45 22.67 -0.03 -39.02
C LYS A 45 23.32 1.31 -39.35
N ASN A 46 23.62 1.54 -40.62
CA ASN A 46 24.29 2.75 -41.10
C ASN A 46 25.60 3.07 -40.37
N GLY A 47 26.42 2.04 -40.09
CA GLY A 47 27.72 2.20 -39.42
C GLY A 47 27.67 2.45 -37.91
N LYS A 48 26.47 2.52 -37.30
CA LYS A 48 26.29 2.59 -35.84
C LYS A 48 25.76 1.27 -35.31
N GLU A 49 26.15 0.93 -34.09
CA GLU A 49 25.59 -0.21 -33.37
C GLU A 49 24.11 0.01 -33.11
N ASP A 50 23.30 -0.98 -33.48
CA ASP A 50 21.88 -1.03 -33.19
C ASP A 50 21.68 -1.63 -31.80
N GLU A 51 21.33 -0.78 -30.83
CA GLU A 51 20.99 -1.23 -29.47
C GLU A 51 19.76 -2.15 -29.43
N ASP A 52 18.97 -2.23 -30.50
CA ASP A 52 17.76 -3.05 -30.56
C ASP A 52 18.07 -4.55 -30.43
N GLN A 53 19.19 -5.04 -30.98
CA GLN A 53 19.51 -6.47 -30.96
C GLN A 53 19.89 -6.98 -29.56
N PRO A 54 20.83 -6.35 -28.81
CA PRO A 54 21.06 -6.70 -27.41
C PRO A 54 19.80 -6.58 -26.55
N ASN A 55 18.92 -5.62 -26.85
CA ASN A 55 17.64 -5.48 -26.15
C ASN A 55 16.70 -6.67 -26.44
N LYS A 56 16.62 -7.16 -27.69
CA LYS A 56 15.85 -8.36 -28.05
C LYS A 56 16.36 -9.61 -27.34
N ILE A 57 17.67 -9.82 -27.31
CA ILE A 57 18.30 -10.98 -26.64
C ILE A 57 17.98 -10.97 -25.15
N THR A 58 18.23 -9.85 -24.47
CA THR A 58 17.92 -9.72 -23.03
C THR A 58 16.43 -9.80 -22.74
N ARG A 59 15.57 -9.37 -23.67
CA ARG A 59 14.11 -9.50 -23.57
C ARG A 59 13.68 -10.97 -23.64
N ALA A 60 14.28 -11.76 -24.53
CA ALA A 60 14.06 -13.21 -24.61
C ALA A 60 14.51 -13.92 -23.31
N ILE A 61 15.72 -13.62 -22.81
CA ILE A 61 16.23 -14.13 -21.53
C ILE A 61 15.25 -13.82 -20.38
N CYS A 62 14.78 -12.58 -20.28
CA CYS A 62 13.82 -12.17 -19.25
C CYS A 62 12.50 -12.97 -19.37
N SER A 63 12.04 -13.20 -20.60
CA SER A 63 10.81 -13.96 -20.87
C SER A 63 10.91 -15.43 -20.46
N PHE A 64 12.06 -16.07 -20.70
CA PHE A 64 12.34 -17.44 -20.27
C PHE A 64 12.40 -17.55 -18.75
N MET A 65 13.09 -16.60 -18.09
CA MET A 65 13.15 -16.57 -16.63
C MET A 65 11.80 -16.33 -15.96
N ASN A 66 10.85 -15.69 -16.64
CA ASN A 66 9.50 -15.50 -16.16
C ASN A 66 8.58 -16.70 -16.43
N THR A 67 9.02 -17.72 -17.19
CA THR A 67 8.20 -18.84 -17.68
C THR A 67 8.73 -20.22 -17.29
N ILE A 68 9.44 -20.92 -18.16
CA ILE A 68 9.88 -22.33 -17.95
C ILE A 68 11.40 -22.51 -18.07
N GLY A 69 12.15 -21.42 -18.28
CA GLY A 69 13.53 -21.49 -18.72
C GLY A 69 13.66 -21.76 -20.22
N GLY A 70 14.87 -22.09 -20.66
CA GLY A 70 15.15 -22.38 -22.06
C GLY A 70 16.59 -22.06 -22.45
N VAL A 71 16.84 -21.98 -23.75
CA VAL A 71 18.14 -21.66 -24.32
C VAL A 71 18.02 -20.55 -25.37
N VAL A 72 18.98 -19.63 -25.38
CA VAL A 72 19.18 -18.69 -26.49
C VAL A 72 20.46 -19.11 -27.21
N LEU A 73 20.36 -19.39 -28.50
CA LEU A 73 21.51 -19.68 -29.37
C LEU A 73 21.82 -18.46 -30.22
N ILE A 74 23.02 -17.90 -30.07
CA ILE A 74 23.51 -16.78 -30.87
C ILE A 74 24.56 -17.31 -31.85
N GLY A 75 24.43 -16.98 -33.14
CA GLY A 75 25.16 -17.61 -34.25
C GLY A 75 24.28 -18.55 -35.08
N VAL A 76 22.97 -18.55 -34.89
CA VAL A 76 21.98 -19.41 -35.58
C VAL A 76 20.84 -18.53 -36.08
N ASP A 77 20.39 -18.73 -37.31
CA ASP A 77 19.23 -18.01 -37.83
C ASP A 77 17.88 -18.66 -37.48
N ASP A 78 16.79 -17.96 -37.79
CA ASP A 78 15.43 -18.40 -37.45
C ASP A 78 15.03 -19.72 -38.17
N ASN A 79 15.77 -20.13 -39.22
CA ASN A 79 15.56 -21.40 -39.92
C ASN A 79 16.42 -22.55 -39.34
N GLY A 80 17.24 -22.28 -38.33
CA GLY A 80 18.18 -23.24 -37.75
C GLY A 80 19.51 -23.34 -38.49
N ASP A 81 19.78 -22.48 -39.49
CA ASP A 81 21.05 -22.50 -40.19
C ASP A 81 22.15 -21.88 -39.32
N LEU A 82 23.29 -22.57 -39.24
CA LEU A 82 24.47 -22.08 -38.52
C LEU A 82 25.10 -20.93 -39.30
N ARG A 83 25.18 -19.75 -38.67
CA ARG A 83 25.78 -18.54 -39.23
C ARG A 83 27.13 -18.20 -38.60
N GLY A 84 27.36 -18.65 -37.36
CA GLY A 84 28.56 -18.34 -36.58
C GLY A 84 28.56 -16.91 -36.05
N LEU A 85 29.65 -16.55 -35.36
CA LEU A 85 29.83 -15.29 -34.67
C LEU A 85 31.08 -14.54 -35.14
N GLU A 86 31.67 -14.91 -36.27
CA GLU A 86 32.92 -14.34 -36.76
C GLU A 86 32.83 -12.81 -36.88
N ASN A 87 31.68 -12.30 -37.34
CA ASN A 87 31.42 -10.86 -37.43
C ASN A 87 31.36 -10.18 -36.05
N ASP A 88 30.69 -10.79 -35.07
CA ASP A 88 30.61 -10.27 -33.70
C ASP A 88 31.99 -10.28 -33.01
N LEU A 89 32.76 -11.34 -33.24
CA LEU A 89 34.10 -11.50 -32.67
C LEU A 89 35.08 -10.48 -33.25
N MET A 90 35.02 -10.19 -34.55
CA MET A 90 35.81 -9.11 -35.15
C MET A 90 35.37 -7.73 -34.68
N HIS A 91 34.08 -7.54 -34.41
CA HIS A 91 33.52 -6.26 -33.97
C HIS A 91 33.98 -5.84 -32.58
N SER A 92 34.39 -6.79 -31.73
CA SER A 92 35.01 -6.52 -30.42
C SER A 92 36.35 -5.75 -30.47
N GLY A 93 36.86 -5.44 -31.67
CA GLY A 93 38.10 -4.69 -31.87
C GLY A 93 39.36 -5.52 -31.62
N SER A 94 39.23 -6.84 -31.48
CA SER A 94 40.36 -7.74 -31.29
C SER A 94 40.63 -8.59 -32.52
N ASN A 95 41.86 -8.51 -33.04
CA ASN A 95 42.38 -9.48 -34.01
C ASN A 95 42.58 -10.88 -33.41
N ASN A 96 42.30 -11.04 -32.11
CA ASN A 96 42.41 -12.31 -31.40
C ASN A 96 41.01 -12.82 -31.03
N VAL A 97 40.64 -13.97 -31.61
CA VAL A 97 39.35 -14.64 -31.40
C VAL A 97 39.04 -14.85 -29.91
N LEU A 98 40.03 -15.23 -29.09
CA LEU A 98 39.81 -15.47 -27.65
C LEU A 98 39.42 -14.19 -26.92
N LYS A 99 40.08 -13.07 -27.24
CA LYS A 99 39.73 -11.76 -26.67
C LYS A 99 38.35 -11.31 -27.12
N GLY A 100 38.00 -11.55 -28.39
CA GLY A 100 36.66 -11.24 -28.88
C GLY A 100 35.55 -12.05 -28.22
N ARG A 101 35.83 -13.32 -27.88
CA ARG A 101 34.89 -14.17 -27.13
C ARG A 101 34.63 -13.62 -25.72
N VAL A 102 35.68 -13.22 -25.02
CA VAL A 102 35.57 -12.62 -23.68
C VAL A 102 34.78 -11.31 -23.77
N ALA A 103 35.15 -10.42 -24.70
CA ALA A 103 34.48 -9.14 -24.87
C ALA A 103 32.98 -9.26 -25.20
N LEU A 104 32.60 -10.27 -26.01
CA LEU A 104 31.19 -10.51 -26.32
C LEU A 104 30.39 -11.01 -25.10
N ILE A 105 30.97 -11.89 -24.29
CA ILE A 105 30.36 -12.33 -23.03
C ILE A 105 30.21 -11.13 -22.09
N ASP A 106 31.27 -10.35 -21.88
CA ASP A 106 31.24 -9.16 -21.00
C ASP A 106 30.14 -8.18 -21.45
N ALA A 107 30.03 -7.92 -22.76
CA ALA A 107 29.02 -7.03 -23.31
C ALA A 107 27.59 -7.55 -23.10
N LEU A 108 27.37 -8.86 -23.22
CA LEU A 108 26.07 -9.50 -22.96
C LEU A 108 25.73 -9.44 -21.47
N GLU A 109 26.68 -9.74 -20.58
CA GLU A 109 26.51 -9.69 -19.13
C GLU A 109 26.19 -8.27 -18.66
N ASP A 110 26.93 -7.27 -19.14
CA ASP A 110 26.64 -5.84 -18.90
C ASP A 110 25.19 -5.50 -19.30
N LYS A 111 24.74 -5.98 -20.47
CA LYS A 111 23.39 -5.72 -20.94
C LYS A 111 22.34 -6.45 -20.10
N ILE A 112 22.61 -7.67 -19.65
CA ILE A 112 21.73 -8.42 -18.74
C ILE A 112 21.60 -7.69 -17.39
N ARG A 113 22.71 -7.20 -16.83
CA ARG A 113 22.73 -6.41 -15.59
C ARG A 113 21.93 -5.13 -15.75
N ALA A 114 22.08 -4.42 -16.86
CA ALA A 114 21.36 -3.18 -17.15
C ALA A 114 19.86 -3.41 -17.37
N ASN A 115 19.51 -4.43 -18.16
CA ASN A 115 18.14 -4.63 -18.65
C ASN A 115 17.28 -5.47 -17.71
N ILE A 116 17.85 -6.40 -16.94
CA ILE A 116 17.08 -7.32 -16.08
C ILE A 116 17.48 -7.14 -14.61
N GLY A 117 18.77 -7.12 -14.33
CA GLY A 117 19.34 -6.80 -13.02
C GLY A 117 20.52 -7.69 -12.62
N VAL A 118 21.37 -7.17 -11.73
CA VAL A 118 22.65 -7.78 -11.32
C VAL A 118 22.54 -9.21 -10.82
N LEU A 119 21.46 -9.55 -10.12
CA LEU A 119 21.33 -10.89 -9.54
C LEU A 119 21.12 -11.98 -10.60
N VAL A 120 20.65 -11.65 -11.81
CA VAL A 120 20.26 -12.60 -12.85
C VAL A 120 21.46 -13.33 -13.46
N GLU A 121 22.58 -12.62 -13.59
CA GLU A 121 23.83 -13.15 -14.16
C GLU A 121 24.28 -14.44 -13.43
N ASN A 122 24.11 -14.49 -12.11
CA ASN A 122 24.46 -15.67 -11.30
C ASN A 122 23.55 -16.89 -11.53
N PHE A 123 22.45 -16.74 -12.27
CA PHE A 123 21.49 -17.82 -12.51
C PHE A 123 21.50 -18.34 -13.94
N ILE A 124 22.31 -17.80 -14.84
CA ILE A 124 22.42 -18.27 -16.23
C ILE A 124 23.79 -18.88 -16.48
N ARG A 125 23.91 -19.68 -17.54
CA ARG A 125 25.20 -20.13 -18.04
C ARG A 125 25.40 -19.57 -19.44
N ILE A 126 26.47 -18.80 -19.62
CA ILE A 126 26.88 -18.25 -20.91
C ILE A 126 28.20 -18.93 -21.29
N TYR A 127 28.25 -19.55 -22.47
CA TYR A 127 29.47 -20.21 -22.94
C TYR A 127 29.44 -20.45 -24.45
N TYR A 128 30.61 -20.69 -25.04
CA TYR A 128 30.76 -21.04 -26.44
C TYR A 128 30.71 -22.54 -26.66
N VAL A 129 30.07 -22.96 -27.74
CA VAL A 129 30.17 -24.30 -28.31
C VAL A 129 30.55 -24.18 -29.77
N LYS A 130 31.56 -24.95 -30.18
CA LYS A 130 31.91 -25.08 -31.59
C LYS A 130 31.02 -26.15 -32.20
N VAL A 131 30.26 -25.78 -33.22
CA VAL A 131 29.38 -26.68 -33.98
C VAL A 131 29.86 -26.67 -35.42
N LYS A 132 30.38 -27.81 -35.88
CA LYS A 132 31.15 -27.91 -37.13
C LYS A 132 32.31 -26.91 -37.12
N THR A 133 32.24 -25.87 -37.96
CA THR A 133 33.26 -24.80 -38.05
C THR A 133 32.84 -23.52 -37.35
N PHE A 134 31.59 -23.40 -36.90
CA PHE A 134 31.00 -22.17 -36.39
C PHE A 134 31.10 -22.08 -34.87
N ASP A 135 31.39 -20.88 -34.37
CA ASP A 135 31.27 -20.57 -32.95
C ASP A 135 29.85 -20.13 -32.64
N ILE A 136 29.18 -20.85 -31.73
CA ILE A 136 27.83 -20.54 -31.24
C ILE A 136 27.93 -20.12 -29.78
N LEU A 137 27.33 -18.99 -29.43
CA LEU A 137 27.23 -18.52 -28.05
C LEU A 137 25.90 -19.01 -27.48
N VAL A 138 26.00 -19.84 -26.45
CA VAL A 138 24.86 -20.47 -25.79
C VAL A 138 24.58 -19.73 -24.49
N VAL A 139 23.33 -19.29 -24.32
CA VAL A 139 22.81 -18.78 -23.05
C VAL A 139 21.77 -19.77 -22.54
N GLU A 140 22.12 -20.53 -21.51
CA GLU A 140 21.17 -21.41 -20.84
C GLU A 140 20.50 -20.70 -19.68
N ILE A 141 19.18 -20.75 -19.67
CA ILE A 141 18.32 -20.17 -18.65
C ILE A 141 17.64 -21.31 -17.89
N PRO A 142 17.80 -21.37 -16.56
CA PRO A 142 17.16 -22.39 -15.75
C PRO A 142 15.64 -22.18 -15.72
N ASP A 143 14.95 -23.08 -15.04
CA ASP A 143 13.52 -22.93 -14.77
C ASP A 143 13.20 -21.60 -14.05
N ARG A 144 11.92 -21.24 -14.06
CA ARG A 144 11.37 -19.96 -13.60
C ARG A 144 12.05 -19.41 -12.36
N PHE A 145 12.35 -18.12 -12.45
CA PHE A 145 12.83 -17.38 -11.31
C PHE A 145 11.75 -17.27 -10.22
N SER A 146 12.16 -17.25 -8.95
CA SER A 146 11.22 -17.28 -7.82
C SER A 146 10.39 -15.99 -7.67
N ARG A 147 10.81 -14.93 -8.35
CA ARG A 147 10.17 -13.62 -8.37
C ARG A 147 10.04 -13.13 -9.81
N PRO A 148 8.99 -12.35 -10.13
CA PRO A 148 8.82 -11.79 -11.45
C PRO A 148 9.98 -10.83 -11.78
N LEU A 149 10.50 -10.95 -12.99
CA LEU A 149 11.53 -10.08 -13.55
C LEU A 149 10.91 -9.12 -14.55
N VAL A 150 11.44 -7.90 -14.58
CA VAL A 150 11.01 -6.83 -15.48
C VAL A 150 12.17 -6.52 -16.40
N HIS A 151 11.91 -6.54 -17.70
CA HIS A 151 12.87 -6.06 -18.70
C HIS A 151 12.82 -4.54 -18.76
N LYS A 152 13.98 -3.92 -18.80
CA LYS A 152 14.19 -2.48 -18.79
C LYS A 152 15.06 -2.12 -19.96
N TYR A 153 14.72 -1.05 -20.67
CA TYR A 153 15.55 -0.54 -21.76
C TYR A 153 15.20 0.93 -22.03
N LYS A 154 16.07 1.63 -22.76
CA LYS A 154 15.81 3.00 -23.20
C LYS A 154 15.28 2.98 -24.63
N LYS A 155 14.21 3.73 -24.87
CA LYS A 155 13.69 4.00 -26.22
C LYS A 155 13.25 5.46 -26.29
N ASP A 156 13.74 6.21 -27.27
CA ASP A 156 13.37 7.62 -27.50
C ASP A 156 13.44 8.49 -26.22
N LYS A 157 14.54 8.37 -25.46
CA LYS A 157 14.78 9.01 -24.15
C LYS A 157 13.86 8.57 -23.00
N ALA A 158 12.89 7.71 -23.24
CA ALA A 158 12.05 7.11 -22.21
C ALA A 158 12.69 5.83 -21.65
N ASN A 159 12.66 5.68 -20.34
CA ASN A 159 12.97 4.40 -19.68
C ASN A 159 11.72 3.52 -19.72
N ILE A 160 11.75 2.49 -20.55
CA ILE A 160 10.66 1.51 -20.65
C ILE A 160 10.91 0.41 -19.63
N LYS A 161 9.83 -0.05 -19.00
CA LYS A 161 9.79 -1.21 -18.11
C LYS A 161 8.64 -2.09 -18.53
N GLU A 162 8.92 -3.35 -18.79
CA GLU A 162 7.88 -4.29 -19.20
C GLU A 162 8.05 -5.67 -18.57
N PHE A 163 6.92 -6.28 -18.23
CA PHE A 163 6.87 -7.67 -17.83
C PHE A 163 6.55 -8.51 -19.07
N VAL A 164 7.48 -9.38 -19.42
CA VAL A 164 7.39 -10.23 -20.60
C VAL A 164 7.43 -11.69 -20.21
N ILE A 165 6.67 -12.51 -20.93
CA ILE A 165 6.64 -13.96 -20.79
C ILE A 165 6.92 -14.60 -22.15
N ARG A 166 7.50 -15.80 -22.13
CA ARG A 166 7.51 -16.66 -23.30
C ARG A 166 6.09 -17.20 -23.55
N PHE A 167 5.61 -17.07 -24.77
CA PHE A 167 4.35 -17.64 -25.21
C PHE A 167 4.59 -18.31 -26.56
N GLU A 168 4.67 -19.64 -26.52
CA GLU A 168 5.10 -20.47 -27.66
C GLU A 168 6.43 -19.94 -28.24
N LYS A 169 6.45 -19.57 -29.52
CA LYS A 169 7.63 -19.09 -30.24
C LYS A 169 7.93 -17.61 -30.03
N SER A 170 7.13 -16.90 -29.23
CA SER A 170 7.16 -15.43 -29.16
C SER A 170 7.29 -14.90 -27.74
N VAL A 171 7.73 -13.65 -27.64
CA VAL A 171 7.73 -12.91 -26.37
C VAL A 171 6.48 -12.06 -26.27
N LYS A 172 5.57 -12.42 -25.35
CA LYS A 172 4.35 -11.65 -25.08
C LYS A 172 4.56 -10.73 -23.89
N LYS A 173 4.24 -9.46 -24.09
CA LYS A 173 4.13 -8.47 -23.01
C LYS A 173 2.79 -8.68 -22.30
N LEU A 174 2.82 -8.88 -20.98
CA LEU A 174 1.60 -8.84 -20.19
C LEU A 174 1.43 -7.46 -19.57
N GLU A 175 0.19 -6.98 -19.56
CA GLU A 175 -0.20 -5.75 -18.91
C GLU A 175 -1.54 -5.89 -18.21
N GLY A 176 -1.77 -5.03 -17.23
CA GLY A 176 -3.11 -4.83 -16.67
C GLY A 176 -3.76 -6.10 -16.14
N LYS A 177 -4.90 -6.45 -16.74
CA LYS A 177 -5.77 -7.55 -16.32
C LYS A 177 -5.17 -8.95 -16.55
N GLU A 178 -4.27 -9.11 -17.53
CA GLU A 178 -3.65 -10.41 -17.81
C GLU A 178 -2.53 -10.74 -16.82
N MET A 179 -1.86 -9.71 -16.28
CA MET A 179 -0.71 -9.87 -15.39
C MET A 179 -1.08 -10.44 -14.02
N PHE A 180 -2.23 -10.05 -13.45
CA PHE A 180 -2.63 -10.50 -12.12
C PHE A 180 -2.93 -12.00 -12.05
N PRO A 181 -3.78 -12.57 -12.94
CA PRO A 181 -3.99 -14.00 -13.00
C PRO A 181 -2.69 -14.78 -13.21
N TYR A 182 -1.81 -14.29 -14.09
CA TYR A 182 -0.51 -14.90 -14.31
C TYR A 182 0.28 -14.94 -13.01
N PHE A 183 0.43 -13.81 -12.31
CA PHE A 183 1.25 -13.79 -11.11
C PHE A 183 0.67 -14.62 -9.98
N LYS A 184 -0.66 -14.64 -9.82
CA LYS A 184 -1.34 -15.44 -8.81
C LYS A 184 -1.16 -16.95 -9.06
N LYS A 185 -1.20 -17.36 -10.33
CA LYS A 185 -1.03 -18.76 -10.74
C LYS A 185 0.43 -19.18 -10.65
N GLU A 186 1.33 -18.37 -11.18
CA GLU A 186 2.71 -18.75 -11.50
C GLU A 186 3.72 -18.36 -10.41
N TYR A 187 3.40 -17.35 -9.59
CA TYR A 187 4.16 -16.99 -8.39
C TYR A 187 3.28 -17.26 -7.16
N LYS A 188 3.85 -17.77 -6.07
CA LYS A 188 3.13 -18.02 -4.80
C LYS A 188 2.79 -16.70 -4.08
N PHE A 189 2.03 -15.84 -4.73
CA PHE A 189 1.65 -14.54 -4.19
C PHE A 189 0.58 -14.71 -3.12
N LYS A 190 0.95 -14.47 -1.86
CA LYS A 190 0.04 -14.54 -0.69
C LYS A 190 -0.65 -13.20 -0.36
N GLY A 191 -0.78 -12.29 -1.32
CA GLY A 191 -1.40 -10.97 -1.13
C GLY A 191 -2.77 -10.84 -1.83
N ASN A 192 -3.60 -9.93 -1.33
CA ASN A 192 -4.83 -9.55 -2.01
C ASN A 192 -4.55 -8.65 -3.26
N GLU A 193 -5.59 -8.41 -4.06
CA GLU A 193 -5.50 -7.66 -5.33
C GLU A 193 -4.94 -6.23 -5.17
N TRP A 194 -5.15 -5.59 -4.01
CA TRP A 194 -4.62 -4.25 -3.72
C TRP A 194 -3.11 -4.27 -3.44
N VAL A 195 -2.63 -5.24 -2.65
CA VAL A 195 -1.18 -5.43 -2.42
C VAL A 195 -0.48 -5.74 -3.73
N PHE A 196 -1.13 -6.53 -4.60
CA PHE A 196 -0.64 -6.81 -5.94
C PHE A 196 -0.53 -5.55 -6.80
N GLU A 197 -1.57 -4.72 -6.83
CA GLU A 197 -1.60 -3.48 -7.61
C GLU A 197 -0.52 -2.48 -7.15
N ARG A 198 -0.17 -2.49 -5.87
CA ARG A 198 0.95 -1.69 -5.33
C ARG A 198 2.31 -2.26 -5.73
N TYR A 199 2.44 -3.59 -5.71
CA TYR A 199 3.66 -4.28 -6.12
C TYR A 199 3.94 -4.12 -7.62
N THR A 200 2.93 -4.28 -8.49
CA THR A 200 3.07 -4.08 -9.93
C THR A 200 3.34 -2.62 -10.29
N ARG A 201 2.74 -1.65 -9.59
CA ARG A 201 3.08 -0.23 -9.73
C ARG A 201 4.55 0.05 -9.44
N HIS A 202 5.10 -0.57 -8.40
CA HIS A 202 6.51 -0.42 -8.06
C HIS A 202 7.42 -1.08 -9.12
N LEU A 203 7.02 -2.25 -9.64
CA LEU A 203 7.77 -2.99 -10.66
C LEU A 203 7.79 -2.30 -12.03
N LEU A 204 6.64 -1.83 -12.51
CA LEU A 204 6.45 -1.37 -13.89
C LEU A 204 6.35 0.15 -14.05
N GLY A 205 6.31 0.89 -12.94
CA GLY A 205 6.08 2.33 -12.99
C GLY A 205 4.61 2.70 -13.23
N HIS A 206 4.33 4.00 -13.19
CA HIS A 206 3.00 4.56 -12.95
C HIS A 206 1.95 4.43 -14.09
N ASN A 207 2.20 3.66 -15.16
CA ASN A 207 1.69 4.07 -16.48
C ASN A 207 0.63 3.23 -17.23
N SER A 208 -0.06 2.24 -16.67
CA SER A 208 -1.08 1.52 -17.49
C SER A 208 -2.43 1.18 -16.83
N LEU A 209 -2.54 1.04 -15.51
CA LEU A 209 -3.79 0.62 -14.85
C LEU A 209 -4.62 1.78 -14.25
N LEU A 210 -3.97 2.88 -13.88
CA LEU A 210 -4.57 3.90 -13.01
C LEU A 210 -5.67 4.73 -13.70
N LYS A 211 -5.65 4.96 -15.02
CA LYS A 211 -6.69 5.82 -15.63
C LYS A 211 -8.07 5.15 -15.72
N VAL A 212 -8.13 3.83 -15.88
CA VAL A 212 -9.39 3.13 -16.19
C VAL A 212 -10.06 2.58 -14.94
N ILE A 213 -9.30 1.97 -14.02
CA ILE A 213 -9.88 1.37 -12.80
C ILE A 213 -10.14 2.45 -11.74
N TYR A 214 -9.25 3.43 -11.61
CA TYR A 214 -9.41 4.51 -10.62
C TYR A 214 -10.62 5.40 -10.91
N ARG A 215 -10.91 5.71 -12.19
CA ARG A 215 -12.11 6.47 -12.59
C ARG A 215 -13.43 5.74 -12.30
N LYS A 216 -13.45 4.40 -12.33
CA LYS A 216 -14.68 3.62 -12.16
C LYS A 216 -15.00 3.31 -10.70
N LYS A 217 -13.98 3.15 -9.84
CA LYS A 217 -14.14 2.78 -8.42
C LYS A 217 -14.23 3.98 -7.47
N HIS A 218 -13.66 5.14 -7.81
CA HIS A 218 -13.73 6.33 -6.95
C HIS A 218 -14.98 7.20 -7.15
N LYS A 219 -15.73 7.05 -8.25
CA LYS A 219 -17.02 7.76 -8.42
C LYS A 219 -18.06 7.38 -7.37
N THR A 220 -17.98 6.19 -6.78
CA THR A 220 -18.94 5.72 -5.76
C THR A 220 -18.47 5.95 -4.33
N LEU A 221 -17.16 6.07 -4.08
CA LEU A 221 -16.58 6.25 -2.74
C LEU A 221 -16.29 7.71 -2.38
N ALA A 222 -16.06 8.58 -3.36
CA ALA A 222 -15.80 10.01 -3.12
C ALA A 222 -16.93 10.74 -2.36
N PRO A 223 -18.23 10.50 -2.65
CA PRO A 223 -19.31 11.14 -1.90
C PRO A 223 -19.32 10.71 -0.42
N ILE A 224 -19.02 9.44 -0.15
CA ILE A 224 -19.06 8.87 1.20
C ILE A 224 -17.95 9.46 2.06
N VAL A 225 -16.72 9.54 1.54
CA VAL A 225 -15.58 10.14 2.27
C VAL A 225 -15.84 11.63 2.54
N PHE A 226 -16.44 12.34 1.59
CA PHE A 226 -16.81 13.75 1.77
C PHE A 226 -17.86 13.95 2.86
N ILE A 227 -18.92 13.13 2.87
CA ILE A 227 -19.97 13.17 3.89
C ILE A 227 -19.40 12.82 5.27
N THR A 228 -18.55 11.78 5.38
CA THR A 228 -17.94 11.42 6.67
C THR A 228 -17.02 12.51 7.21
N SER A 229 -16.26 13.20 6.36
CA SER A 229 -15.39 14.30 6.79
C SER A 229 -16.19 15.50 7.28
N ILE A 230 -17.32 15.82 6.63
CA ILE A 230 -18.23 16.88 7.11
C ILE A 230 -18.82 16.50 8.47
N PHE A 231 -19.25 15.25 8.64
CA PHE A 231 -19.85 14.78 9.89
C PHE A 231 -18.85 14.82 11.06
N ILE A 232 -17.59 14.41 10.83
CA ILE A 232 -16.52 14.51 11.83
C ILE A 232 -16.24 15.98 12.17
N GLY A 233 -16.23 16.87 11.18
CA GLY A 233 -16.06 18.31 11.40
C GLY A 233 -17.14 18.93 12.27
N ILE A 234 -18.41 18.56 12.05
CA ILE A 234 -19.55 19.02 12.86
C ILE A 234 -19.44 18.51 14.31
N LEU A 235 -19.11 17.23 14.49
CA LEU A 235 -18.91 16.63 15.82
C LEU A 235 -17.77 17.32 16.59
N ALA A 236 -16.65 17.58 15.93
CA ALA A 236 -15.53 18.29 16.54
C ALA A 236 -15.91 19.73 16.92
N PHE A 237 -16.70 20.41 16.08
CA PHE A 237 -17.18 21.76 16.36
C PHE A 237 -18.13 21.81 17.58
N LEU A 238 -19.06 20.87 17.69
CA LEU A 238 -19.96 20.77 18.84
C LEU A 238 -19.19 20.52 20.14
N PHE A 239 -18.23 19.59 20.10
CA PHE A 239 -17.39 19.30 21.27
C PHE A 239 -16.54 20.50 21.71
N PHE A 240 -16.04 21.28 20.75
CA PHE A 240 -15.29 22.50 21.04
C PHE A 240 -16.18 23.60 21.62
N PHE A 241 -17.43 23.69 21.16
CA PHE A 241 -18.41 24.64 21.66
C PHE A 241 -18.81 24.33 23.11
N ASP A 242 -19.05 23.05 23.43
CA ASP A 242 -19.33 22.61 24.79
C ASP A 242 -18.16 22.87 25.74
N LEU A 243 -16.91 22.68 25.26
CA LEU A 243 -15.71 23.00 26.02
C LEU A 243 -15.58 24.51 26.32
N ILE A 244 -15.91 25.36 25.34
CA ILE A 244 -15.91 26.83 25.54
C ILE A 244 -16.96 27.23 26.58
N ILE A 245 -18.16 26.65 26.52
CA ILE A 245 -19.23 26.92 27.50
C ILE A 245 -18.79 26.49 28.89
N ALA A 246 -18.22 25.28 29.02
CA ALA A 246 -17.71 24.78 30.30
C ALA A 246 -16.61 25.70 30.86
N LEU A 247 -15.66 26.14 30.02
CA LEU A 247 -14.59 27.05 30.43
C LEU A 247 -15.09 28.44 30.84
N ARG A 248 -16.19 28.93 30.25
CA ARG A 248 -16.81 30.22 30.65
C ARG A 248 -17.59 30.13 31.97
N LEU A 249 -18.05 28.95 32.35
CA LEU A 249 -18.81 28.75 33.60
C LEU A 249 -17.89 28.64 34.83
N ILE A 250 -16.65 28.15 34.66
CA ILE A 250 -15.69 27.98 35.76
C ILE A 250 -15.39 29.29 36.53
N PRO A 251 -15.12 30.45 35.89
CA PRO A 251 -14.88 31.71 36.60
C PRO A 251 -16.10 32.20 37.39
N SER A 252 -17.32 31.97 36.89
CA SER A 252 -18.56 32.41 37.54
C SER A 252 -18.86 31.60 38.81
N ALA A 253 -18.58 30.30 38.79
CA ALA A 253 -18.67 29.43 39.95
C ALA A 253 -17.60 29.78 41.00
N ALA A 254 -16.37 30.08 40.57
CA ALA A 254 -15.31 30.50 41.48
C ALA A 254 -15.58 31.86 42.14
N LEU A 255 -16.14 32.83 41.40
CA LEU A 255 -16.51 34.15 41.93
C LEU A 255 -17.68 34.06 42.92
N SER A 256 -18.69 33.24 42.63
CA SER A 256 -19.82 33.02 43.55
C SER A 256 -19.38 32.30 44.82
N LEU A 257 -18.50 31.29 44.72
CA LEU A 257 -17.91 30.62 45.88
C LEU A 257 -17.08 31.59 46.74
N GLY A 258 -16.28 32.45 46.10
CA GLY A 258 -15.50 33.49 46.76
C GLY A 258 -16.39 34.49 47.53
N LEU A 259 -17.50 34.93 46.92
CA LEU A 259 -18.48 35.81 47.55
C LEU A 259 -19.19 35.15 48.74
N ILE A 260 -19.56 33.87 48.63
CA ILE A 260 -20.16 33.11 49.73
C ILE A 260 -19.17 33.00 50.90
N ILE A 261 -17.91 32.66 50.64
CA ILE A 261 -16.85 32.60 51.66
C ILE A 261 -16.66 33.97 52.33
N LEU A 262 -16.70 35.06 51.56
CA LEU A 262 -16.53 36.42 52.07
C LEU A 262 -17.72 36.88 52.93
N ILE A 263 -18.94 36.49 52.56
CA ILE A 263 -20.15 36.75 53.37
C ILE A 263 -20.10 35.95 54.67
N ILE A 264 -19.75 34.66 54.61
CA ILE A 264 -19.63 33.80 55.80
C ILE A 264 -18.55 34.35 56.75
N THR A 265 -17.37 34.68 56.23
CA THR A 265 -16.26 35.20 57.06
C THR A 265 -16.58 36.58 57.66
N LYS A 266 -17.30 37.44 56.94
CA LYS A 266 -17.72 38.74 57.47
C LYS A 266 -18.82 38.60 58.53
N GLY A 267 -19.81 37.71 58.32
CA GLY A 267 -20.85 37.41 59.30
C GLY A 267 -20.29 36.82 60.60
N ILE A 268 -19.32 35.90 60.51
CA ILE A 268 -18.62 35.35 61.67
C ILE A 268 -17.85 36.43 62.43
N LYS A 269 -17.22 37.38 61.71
CA LYS A 269 -16.46 38.47 62.34
C LYS A 269 -17.34 39.46 63.10
N GLU A 270 -18.54 39.74 62.58
CA GLU A 270 -19.55 40.59 63.25
C GLU A 270 -20.18 39.88 64.46
N GLU A 271 -20.46 38.57 64.38
CA GLU A 271 -20.91 37.79 65.55
C GLU A 271 -19.84 37.69 66.66
N ILE A 272 -18.57 37.59 66.30
CA ILE A 272 -17.46 37.59 67.27
C ILE A 272 -17.30 38.97 67.93
N GLN A 273 -17.47 40.07 67.18
CA GLN A 273 -17.47 41.42 67.76
C GLN A 273 -18.64 41.64 68.73
N ILE A 274 -19.83 41.13 68.40
CA ILE A 274 -21.01 41.17 69.28
C ILE A 274 -20.82 40.27 70.52
N ALA A 275 -20.12 39.14 70.39
CA ALA A 275 -19.77 38.27 71.52
C ALA A 275 -18.70 38.89 72.44
N SER A 276 -17.79 39.70 71.92
CA SER A 276 -16.81 40.46 72.72
C SER A 276 -17.37 41.71 73.40
N GLY A 277 -18.60 42.12 73.04
CA GLY A 277 -19.33 43.23 73.67
C GLY A 277 -20.22 42.81 74.85
N LYS A 278 -20.06 41.59 75.38
CA LYS A 278 -20.92 41.04 76.45
C LYS A 278 -20.60 41.56 77.86
N GLU A 279 -19.73 42.55 77.98
CA GLU A 279 -19.50 43.31 79.22
C GLU A 279 -20.07 44.74 79.18
N LEU A 280 -20.61 45.23 78.06
CA LEU A 280 -21.12 46.61 77.96
C LEU A 280 -22.66 46.74 77.84
N ILE A 281 -23.39 45.64 78.01
CA ILE A 281 -24.87 45.62 77.96
C ILE A 281 -25.42 44.91 79.21
N ASN A 282 -24.96 45.32 80.38
CA ASN A 282 -25.72 45.16 81.62
C ASN A 282 -26.40 46.46 82.05
N GLU A 283 -26.28 47.54 81.26
CA GLU A 283 -26.77 48.87 81.65
C GLU A 283 -27.74 49.54 80.65
N LEU A 284 -28.12 48.87 79.55
CA LEU A 284 -29.12 49.40 78.61
C LEU A 284 -30.30 48.44 78.40
N THR A 285 -31.11 48.38 79.45
CA THR A 285 -32.58 48.55 79.36
C THR A 285 -33.36 47.50 78.55
N LYS A 286 -33.81 46.48 79.30
CA LYS A 286 -35.17 45.91 79.25
C LYS A 286 -36.17 46.83 78.52
N ASN A 287 -36.60 46.43 77.32
CA ASN A 287 -37.87 46.79 76.62
C ASN A 287 -37.79 47.15 75.13
N LYS A 288 -36.63 47.12 74.44
CA LYS A 288 -36.58 47.26 72.96
C LYS A 288 -36.16 46.01 72.17
N ILE A 289 -35.78 44.92 72.84
CA ILE A 289 -35.16 43.75 72.18
C ILE A 289 -36.18 42.81 71.50
N VAL A 290 -37.47 42.87 71.85
CA VAL A 290 -38.47 41.95 71.28
C VAL A 290 -38.84 42.30 69.82
N LEU A 291 -38.72 43.57 69.42
CA LEU A 291 -39.02 43.99 68.04
C LEU A 291 -37.82 43.86 67.10
N ALA A 292 -36.61 44.21 67.55
CA ALA A 292 -35.40 44.10 66.72
C ALA A 292 -35.00 42.65 66.41
N LYS A 293 -35.31 41.69 67.30
CA LYS A 293 -35.09 40.26 67.01
C LYS A 293 -36.03 39.72 65.94
N LYS A 294 -37.22 40.31 65.73
CA LYS A 294 -38.23 39.77 64.80
C LYS A 294 -37.99 40.19 63.35
N GLU A 295 -37.44 41.39 63.13
CA GLU A 295 -37.04 41.84 61.78
C GLU A 295 -35.75 41.19 61.31
N ASN A 296 -34.74 41.07 62.19
CA ASN A 296 -33.49 40.38 61.84
C ASN A 296 -33.67 38.88 61.61
N LEU A 297 -34.64 38.23 62.27
CA LEU A 297 -34.95 36.83 61.99
C LEU A 297 -35.62 36.64 60.62
N LYS A 298 -36.46 37.60 60.17
CA LYS A 298 -37.09 37.56 58.85
C LYS A 298 -36.08 37.74 57.71
N THR A 299 -35.11 38.65 57.85
CA THR A 299 -34.05 38.83 56.86
C THR A 299 -33.09 37.64 56.82
N CYS A 300 -32.77 37.05 57.97
CA CYS A 300 -31.95 35.84 58.03
C CYS A 300 -32.67 34.62 57.41
N LEU A 301 -33.97 34.45 57.70
CA LEU A 301 -34.79 33.40 57.08
C LEU A 301 -34.93 33.59 55.58
N ALA A 302 -35.13 34.82 55.10
CA ALA A 302 -35.19 35.12 53.66
C ALA A 302 -33.86 34.83 52.94
N GLY A 303 -32.73 35.12 53.59
CA GLY A 303 -31.40 34.76 53.09
C GLY A 303 -31.20 33.24 52.99
N SER A 304 -31.58 32.49 54.04
CA SER A 304 -31.48 31.03 54.04
C SER A 304 -32.37 30.38 52.97
N LEU A 305 -33.57 30.91 52.75
CA LEU A 305 -34.50 30.41 51.72
C LEU A 305 -33.94 30.65 50.31
N SER A 306 -33.32 31.80 50.10
CA SER A 306 -32.69 32.14 48.81
C SER A 306 -31.52 31.20 48.48
N ILE A 307 -30.72 30.83 49.49
CA ILE A 307 -29.61 29.87 49.35
C ILE A 307 -30.14 28.46 49.04
N ILE A 308 -31.19 28.02 49.73
CA ILE A 308 -31.81 26.70 49.49
C ILE A 308 -32.38 26.62 48.07
N ILE A 309 -33.02 27.69 47.60
CA ILE A 309 -33.51 27.78 46.21
C ILE A 309 -32.35 27.68 45.23
N LEU A 310 -31.25 28.40 45.46
CA LEU A 310 -30.07 28.36 44.60
C LEU A 310 -29.46 26.95 44.50
N ILE A 311 -29.28 26.29 45.65
CA ILE A 311 -28.75 24.91 45.71
C ILE A 311 -29.71 23.95 44.98
N SER A 312 -31.01 24.13 45.15
CA SER A 312 -32.02 23.29 44.48
C SER A 312 -31.98 23.46 42.95
N PHE A 313 -31.79 24.68 42.45
CA PHE A 313 -31.60 24.95 41.02
C PHE A 313 -30.29 24.37 40.49
N SER A 314 -29.19 24.45 41.24
CA SER A 314 -27.91 23.85 40.85
C SER A 314 -28.00 22.33 40.77
N LEU A 315 -28.66 21.68 41.73
CA LEU A 315 -28.88 20.23 41.72
C LEU A 315 -29.79 19.81 40.56
N LEU A 316 -30.85 20.57 40.28
CA LEU A 316 -31.73 20.32 39.15
C LEU A 316 -30.99 20.46 37.80
N TYR A 317 -30.09 21.45 37.70
CA TYR A 317 -29.28 21.66 36.52
C TYR A 317 -28.28 20.52 36.28
N ILE A 318 -27.62 20.02 37.34
CA ILE A 318 -26.73 18.84 37.26
C ILE A 318 -27.52 17.61 36.80
N LEU A 319 -28.71 17.39 37.38
CA LEU A 319 -29.59 16.28 36.99
C LEU A 319 -29.99 16.37 35.51
N LEU A 320 -30.27 17.58 35.00
CA LEU A 320 -30.62 17.81 33.60
C LEU A 320 -29.46 17.49 32.66
N ILE A 321 -28.23 17.86 33.04
CA ILE A 321 -27.01 17.53 32.28
C ILE A 321 -26.80 16.02 32.23
N ASP A 322 -26.96 15.31 33.35
CA ASP A 322 -26.81 13.85 33.39
C ASP A 322 -27.85 13.15 32.52
N ILE A 323 -29.09 13.62 32.53
CA ILE A 323 -30.16 13.11 31.65
C ILE A 323 -29.80 13.35 30.18
N LEU A 324 -29.33 14.55 29.83
CA LEU A 324 -28.90 14.86 28.45
C LEU A 324 -27.72 13.99 28.01
N ASN A 325 -26.73 13.77 28.88
CA ASN A 325 -25.59 12.89 28.61
C ASN A 325 -26.03 11.44 28.37
N VAL A 326 -27.01 10.94 29.13
CA VAL A 326 -27.60 9.62 28.91
C VAL A 326 -28.28 9.57 27.53
N PHE A 327 -29.07 10.58 27.15
CA PHE A 327 -29.69 10.63 25.82
C PHE A 327 -28.67 10.71 24.68
N TYR A 328 -27.58 11.46 24.84
CA TYR A 328 -26.49 11.52 23.87
C TYR A 328 -25.76 10.18 23.74
N PHE A 329 -25.52 9.50 24.86
CA PHE A 329 -24.91 8.17 24.88
C PHE A 329 -25.79 7.15 24.16
N PHE A 330 -27.10 7.12 24.48
CA PHE A 330 -28.05 6.24 23.80
C PHE A 330 -28.18 6.57 22.30
N GLY A 331 -28.22 7.85 21.94
CA GLY A 331 -28.22 8.30 20.55
C GLY A 331 -27.01 7.77 19.79
N GLY A 332 -25.80 7.93 20.34
CA GLY A 332 -24.57 7.42 19.77
C GLY A 332 -24.55 5.89 19.61
N CYS A 333 -25.04 5.15 20.60
CA CYS A 333 -25.16 3.70 20.53
C CYS A 333 -26.11 3.25 19.41
N VAL A 334 -27.24 3.94 19.24
CA VAL A 334 -28.20 3.64 18.15
C VAL A 334 -27.56 3.89 16.78
N THR A 335 -26.81 4.98 16.60
CA THR A 335 -26.12 5.27 15.33
C THR A 335 -25.07 4.21 15.01
N ILE A 336 -24.33 3.74 16.02
CA ILE A 336 -23.33 2.67 15.87
C ILE A 336 -24.01 1.35 15.48
N VAL A 337 -25.12 0.98 16.14
CA VAL A 337 -25.87 -0.24 15.81
C VAL A 337 -26.44 -0.17 14.40
N VAL A 338 -27.04 0.96 14.00
CA VAL A 338 -27.55 1.17 12.63
C VAL A 338 -26.42 1.07 11.61
N PHE A 339 -25.25 1.67 11.90
CA PHE A 339 -24.07 1.56 11.04
C PHE A 339 -23.60 0.12 10.86
N PHE A 340 -23.54 -0.67 11.95
CA PHE A 340 -23.19 -2.09 11.89
C PHE A 340 -24.24 -2.92 11.15
N LEU A 341 -25.53 -2.61 11.29
CA LEU A 341 -26.61 -3.27 10.55
C LEU A 341 -26.54 -2.99 9.05
N VAL A 342 -26.24 -1.74 8.66
CA VAL A 342 -26.04 -1.35 7.26
C VAL A 342 -24.82 -2.06 6.68
N LEU A 343 -23.69 -2.08 7.41
CA LEU A 343 -22.50 -2.84 6.99
C LEU A 343 -22.82 -4.33 6.84
N ARG A 344 -23.52 -4.94 7.80
CA ARG A 344 -23.92 -6.35 7.75
C ARG A 344 -24.80 -6.65 6.53
N SER A 345 -25.77 -5.78 6.22
CA SER A 345 -26.62 -5.91 5.02
C SER A 345 -25.79 -5.87 3.74
N GLN A 346 -24.86 -4.92 3.63
CA GLN A 346 -23.98 -4.78 2.45
C GLN A 346 -23.04 -5.98 2.28
N PHE A 347 -22.53 -6.55 3.38
CA PHE A 347 -21.71 -7.76 3.35
C PHE A 347 -22.53 -8.98 2.91
N LYS A 348 -23.77 -9.11 3.38
CA LYS A 348 -24.67 -10.21 3.01
C LYS A 348 -24.96 -10.20 1.50
N GLU A 349 -25.35 -9.05 0.96
CA GLU A 349 -25.67 -8.88 -0.47
C GLU A 349 -24.45 -9.18 -1.37
N LYS A 350 -23.25 -8.74 -0.97
CA LYS A 350 -21.99 -9.11 -1.66
C LYS A 350 -21.73 -10.61 -1.60
N SER A 351 -21.91 -11.24 -0.43
CA SER A 351 -21.65 -12.67 -0.26
C SER A 351 -22.58 -13.53 -1.11
N GLU A 352 -23.85 -13.15 -1.22
CA GLU A 352 -24.85 -13.82 -2.07
C GLU A 352 -24.54 -13.61 -3.56
N PHE A 353 -24.08 -12.42 -3.96
CA PHE A 353 -23.60 -12.18 -5.32
C PHE A 353 -22.41 -13.10 -5.69
N TYR A 354 -21.42 -13.23 -4.80
CA TYR A 354 -20.26 -14.10 -5.05
C TYR A 354 -20.62 -15.59 -5.06
N LEU A 355 -21.55 -16.02 -4.19
CA LEU A 355 -22.05 -17.40 -4.17
C LEU A 355 -22.84 -17.75 -5.43
N THR A 356 -23.66 -16.82 -5.94
CA THR A 356 -24.44 -17.00 -7.17
C THR A 356 -23.52 -17.12 -8.39
N LYS A 357 -22.49 -16.26 -8.47
CA LYS A 357 -21.48 -16.33 -9.53
C LYS A 357 -20.62 -17.60 -9.47
N ALA A 358 -20.24 -18.05 -8.27
CA ALA A 358 -19.51 -19.30 -8.10
C ALA A 358 -20.34 -20.54 -8.48
N LYS A 359 -21.68 -20.47 -8.37
CA LYS A 359 -22.59 -21.52 -8.85
C LYS A 359 -22.77 -21.50 -10.37
N SER A 360 -22.84 -20.31 -11.00
CA SER A 360 -22.94 -20.23 -12.47
C SER A 360 -21.68 -20.77 -13.17
N ASP A 361 -20.50 -20.52 -12.59
CA ASP A 361 -19.23 -20.94 -13.18
C ASP A 361 -18.96 -22.46 -13.05
N LYS A 362 -19.70 -23.17 -12.18
CA LYS A 362 -19.62 -24.65 -12.07
C LYS A 362 -20.49 -25.42 -13.06
N ASN A 363 -21.42 -24.76 -13.74
CA ASN A 363 -22.27 -25.39 -14.77
C ASN A 363 -21.68 -25.27 -16.18
N TYR A 364 -20.42 -24.82 -16.31
CA TYR A 364 -19.63 -24.85 -17.53
C TYR A 364 -18.44 -25.82 -17.36
N VAL A 365 -18.75 -27.12 -17.23
CA VAL A 365 -17.83 -28.23 -17.49
C VAL A 365 -18.57 -29.26 -18.32
#